data_AF-A0A6L7YYX8-F1
#
_entry.id   AF-A0A6L7YYX8-F1
#
_cell.length_a   1.000
_cell.length_b   1.000
_cell.length_c   1.000
_cell.angle_alpha   90.00
_cell.angle_beta   90.00
_cell.angle_gamma   90.00
#
_symmetry.space_group_name_H-M   'P 1'
#
loop_
_entity.id
_entity.type
_entity.pdbx_description
1 polymer ?
#
loop_
_entity_poly.entity_id
_entity_poly.type
_entity_poly.pdbx_seq_one_letter_code
_entity_poly.pdbx_strand_id
1 'polypeptide(L)'
;MFFVFMQSGGTLFGYAHEAWLPRFLPEDWQPVGRIAAMGSLVLLLVWTHRANCNARALGASGLRFTPGAAIGWYFVPIAWFWKPFQAMREIWKASSRPADWEDRQASALLGWWWGLWLLALWGGFLAQEVTIRKWGTVGAAAADFGRAIFAIPATLILIAIITNIHRMQTDHYLGD
;
A
#
# COMPACT_ATOMS: atom_id res chain seq x y z
N MET A 1 -0.59 0.39 -3.21
CA MET A 1 -1.33 -0.86 -2.97
C MET A 1 -2.44 -1.07 -3.99
N PHE A 2 -3.31 -0.08 -4.21
CA PHE A 2 -4.40 -0.08 -5.19
C PHE A 2 -4.04 -0.53 -6.63
N PHE A 3 -3.07 0.13 -7.26
CA PHE A 3 -2.64 -0.24 -8.63
C PHE A 3 -2.03 -1.64 -8.72
N VAL A 4 -1.44 -2.14 -7.62
CA VAL A 4 -0.82 -3.47 -7.60
C VAL A 4 -1.90 -4.56 -7.61
N PHE A 5 -2.96 -4.39 -6.82
CA PHE A 5 -4.08 -5.34 -6.83
C PHE A 5 -4.98 -5.19 -8.06
N MET A 6 -5.13 -3.99 -8.60
CA MET A 6 -5.93 -3.75 -9.81
C MET A 6 -5.32 -4.44 -11.04
N GLN A 7 -3.99 -4.50 -11.15
CA GLN A 7 -3.29 -5.18 -12.25
C GLN A 7 -3.36 -6.71 -12.15
N SER A 8 -3.31 -7.30 -10.95
CA SER A 8 -3.26 -8.77 -10.77
C SER A 8 -4.64 -9.45 -10.79
N GLY A 9 -5.72 -8.70 -10.53
CA GLY A 9 -7.08 -9.24 -10.47
C GLY A 9 -7.76 -9.53 -11.81
N GLY A 10 -7.05 -9.39 -12.94
CA GLY A 10 -7.59 -9.66 -14.28
C GLY A 10 -6.80 -10.68 -15.09
N THR A 11 -5.52 -10.89 -14.79
CA THR A 11 -4.60 -11.65 -15.64
C THR A 11 -4.65 -13.15 -15.34
N LEU A 12 -4.54 -13.59 -14.08
CA LEU A 12 -4.56 -15.02 -13.73
C LEU A 12 -5.83 -15.75 -14.20
N PHE A 13 -6.96 -15.05 -14.23
CA PHE A 13 -8.27 -15.65 -14.51
C PHE A 13 -8.69 -15.58 -15.98
N GLY A 14 -8.35 -14.50 -16.70
CA GLY A 14 -8.69 -14.38 -18.12
C GLY A 14 -7.86 -15.31 -19.01
N TYR A 15 -6.63 -15.61 -18.61
CA TYR A 15 -5.71 -16.41 -19.40
C TYR A 15 -5.91 -17.93 -19.23
N ALA A 16 -6.50 -18.42 -18.13
CA ALA A 16 -6.67 -19.85 -17.88
C ALA A 16 -7.72 -20.56 -18.78
N HIS A 17 -8.42 -19.82 -19.64
CA HIS A 17 -9.46 -20.31 -20.55
C HIS A 17 -8.96 -21.37 -21.56
N GLU A 18 -7.67 -21.38 -21.93
CA GLU A 18 -7.26 -22.08 -23.18
C GLU A 18 -6.34 -23.30 -23.03
N ALA A 19 -5.85 -23.66 -21.83
CA ALA A 19 -4.76 -24.65 -21.74
C ALA A 19 -4.79 -25.59 -20.51
N TRP A 20 -5.77 -26.51 -20.42
CA TRP A 20 -5.69 -27.73 -19.58
C TRP A 20 -6.10 -27.69 -18.10
N LEU A 21 -6.68 -26.59 -17.57
CA LEU A 21 -7.31 -26.62 -16.24
C LEU A 21 -8.84 -26.79 -16.36
N PRO A 22 -9.46 -27.78 -15.70
CA PRO A 22 -10.90 -27.75 -15.46
C PRO A 22 -11.25 -26.43 -14.77
N ARG A 23 -12.43 -25.90 -15.07
CA ARG A 23 -13.06 -24.66 -14.59
C ARG A 23 -13.12 -24.57 -13.05
N PHE A 24 -11.97 -24.50 -12.39
CA PHE A 24 -11.86 -24.65 -10.93
C PHE A 24 -12.15 -23.37 -10.16
N LEU A 25 -12.27 -22.23 -10.85
CA LEU A 25 -12.87 -21.02 -10.29
C LEU A 25 -13.82 -20.44 -11.34
N PRO A 26 -15.14 -20.37 -11.06
CA PRO A 26 -16.08 -19.81 -12.01
C PRO A 26 -15.81 -18.30 -12.22
N GLU A 27 -16.19 -17.79 -13.38
CA GLU A 27 -15.86 -16.43 -13.87
C GLU A 27 -16.39 -15.31 -12.93
N ASP A 28 -17.34 -15.66 -12.06
CA ASP A 28 -18.01 -14.85 -11.04
C ASP A 28 -17.11 -14.40 -9.87
N TRP A 29 -15.93 -14.99 -9.66
CA TRP A 29 -15.05 -14.63 -8.52
C TRP A 29 -14.06 -13.51 -8.82
N GLN A 30 -13.85 -13.14 -10.09
CA GLN A 30 -13.02 -11.99 -10.47
C GLN A 30 -13.40 -10.66 -9.77
N PRO A 31 -14.69 -10.29 -9.63
CA PRO A 31 -15.07 -9.08 -8.90
C PRO A 31 -14.67 -9.12 -7.42
N VAL A 32 -14.60 -10.29 -6.78
CA VAL A 32 -14.29 -10.41 -5.34
C VAL A 32 -12.91 -9.83 -5.02
N GLY A 33 -11.89 -10.19 -5.81
CA GLY A 33 -10.53 -9.66 -5.63
C GLY A 33 -10.47 -8.14 -5.83
N ARG A 34 -11.21 -7.60 -6.80
CA ARG A 34 -11.27 -6.16 -7.08
C ARG A 34 -11.98 -5.39 -5.96
N ILE A 35 -13.08 -5.94 -5.45
CA ILE A 35 -13.83 -5.37 -4.32
C ILE A 35 -12.94 -5.37 -3.07
N ALA A 36 -12.27 -6.48 -2.76
CA ALA A 36 -11.38 -6.58 -1.60
C ALA A 36 -10.21 -5.58 -1.70
N ALA A 37 -9.64 -5.40 -2.89
CA ALA A 37 -8.60 -4.42 -3.14
C ALA A 37 -9.08 -2.98 -2.96
N MET A 38 -10.27 -2.66 -3.46
CA MET A 38 -10.90 -1.34 -3.30
C MET A 38 -11.21 -1.06 -1.83
N GLY A 39 -11.78 -2.04 -1.12
CA GLY A 39 -12.03 -1.96 0.32
C GLY A 39 -10.75 -1.71 1.11
N SER A 40 -9.67 -2.42 0.78
CA SER A 40 -8.36 -2.26 1.43
C SER A 40 -7.76 -0.86 1.17
N LEU A 41 -7.92 -0.31 -0.03
CA LEU A 41 -7.53 1.08 -0.31
C LEU A 41 -8.33 2.06 0.56
N VAL A 42 -9.65 1.95 0.57
CA VAL A 42 -10.52 2.85 1.33
C VAL A 42 -10.17 2.81 2.81
N LEU A 43 -9.97 1.61 3.37
CA LEU A 43 -9.54 1.43 4.76
C LEU A 43 -8.18 2.09 5.03
N LEU A 44 -7.20 1.93 4.13
CA LEU A 44 -5.89 2.57 4.26
C LEU A 44 -5.98 4.09 4.21
N LEU A 45 -6.81 4.66 3.33
CA LEU A 45 -7.00 6.11 3.22
C LEU A 45 -7.69 6.66 4.47
N VAL A 46 -8.79 6.04 4.91
CA VAL A 46 -9.50 6.42 6.13
C VAL A 46 -8.57 6.34 7.34
N TRP A 47 -7.79 5.26 7.46
CA TRP A 47 -6.81 5.12 8.52
C TRP A 47 -5.74 6.21 8.47
N THR A 48 -5.16 6.50 7.29
CA THR A 48 -4.14 7.54 7.12
C THR A 48 -4.67 8.92 7.51
N HIS A 49 -5.90 9.24 7.09
CA HIS A 49 -6.57 10.48 7.47
C HIS A 49 -6.72 10.56 9.00
N ARG A 50 -7.23 9.51 9.63
CA ARG A 50 -7.42 9.45 11.10
C ARG A 50 -6.08 9.54 11.84
N ALA A 51 -5.05 8.83 11.40
CA ALA A 51 -3.73 8.86 12.02
C ALA A 51 -3.11 10.27 11.99
N ASN A 52 -3.33 11.04 10.91
CA ASN A 52 -2.91 12.45 10.85
C ASN A 52 -3.72 13.34 11.81
N CYS A 53 -5.06 13.17 11.87
CA CYS A 53 -5.91 13.87 12.82
C CYS A 53 -5.48 13.59 14.28
N ASN A 54 -5.23 12.32 14.61
CA ASN A 54 -4.80 11.92 15.95
C ASN A 54 -3.47 12.56 16.31
N ALA A 55 -2.48 12.54 15.42
CA ALA A 55 -1.20 13.18 15.67
C ALA A 55 -1.34 14.68 16.00
N ARG A 56 -2.23 15.39 15.28
CA ARG A 56 -2.55 16.80 15.56
C ARG A 56 -3.24 16.97 16.91
N ALA A 57 -4.20 16.11 17.22
CA ALA A 57 -4.93 16.14 18.49
C ALA A 57 -4.02 15.89 19.70
N LEU A 58 -2.97 15.07 19.52
CA LEU A 58 -1.92 14.80 20.51
C LEU A 58 -0.89 15.94 20.62
N GLY A 59 -1.13 17.10 20.02
CA GLY A 59 -0.28 18.29 20.17
C GLY A 59 0.77 18.49 19.07
N ALA A 60 0.80 17.65 18.01
CA ALA A 60 1.70 17.89 16.89
C ALA A 60 1.25 19.10 16.07
N SER A 61 2.04 20.17 16.13
CA SER A 61 1.85 21.39 15.33
C SER A 61 2.82 21.43 14.14
N GLY A 62 2.60 22.34 13.17
CA GLY A 62 3.52 22.50 12.04
C GLY A 62 3.53 21.39 10.97
N LEU A 63 2.69 20.35 11.10
CA LEU A 63 2.62 19.25 10.14
C LEU A 63 2.27 19.74 8.73
N ARG A 64 3.14 19.43 7.76
CA ARG A 64 3.06 19.92 6.37
C ARG A 64 1.89 19.32 5.60
N PHE A 65 1.50 18.09 5.91
CA PHE A 65 0.36 17.42 5.30
C PHE A 65 -0.88 17.55 6.18
N THR A 66 -1.90 18.25 5.69
CA THR A 66 -3.24 18.20 6.27
C THR A 66 -3.83 16.78 6.14
N PRO A 67 -4.82 16.38 6.97
CA PRO A 67 -5.44 15.06 6.86
C PRO A 67 -5.99 14.78 5.46
N GLY A 68 -6.61 15.78 4.82
CA GLY A 68 -7.08 15.69 3.44
C GLY A 68 -5.93 15.59 2.43
N ALA A 69 -4.85 16.37 2.59
CA ALA A 69 -3.70 16.27 1.71
C ALA A 69 -2.99 14.91 1.83
N ALA A 70 -2.93 14.32 3.03
CA ALA A 70 -2.31 13.02 3.27
C ALA A 70 -2.95 11.90 2.43
N ILE A 71 -4.26 11.99 2.16
CA ILE A 71 -4.98 11.06 1.28
C ILE A 71 -5.08 11.55 -0.17
N GLY A 72 -5.19 12.86 -0.40
CA GLY A 72 -5.43 13.44 -1.72
C GLY A 72 -4.30 13.13 -2.72
N TRP A 73 -3.06 13.05 -2.24
CA TRP A 73 -1.93 12.73 -3.10
C TRP A 73 -1.94 11.31 -3.68
N TYR A 74 -2.78 10.41 -3.16
CA TYR A 74 -2.95 9.07 -3.75
C TYR A 74 -3.61 9.09 -5.14
N PHE A 75 -4.29 10.19 -5.49
CA PHE A 75 -5.02 10.32 -6.75
C PHE A 75 -4.27 11.14 -7.81
N VAL A 76 -3.10 11.69 -7.48
CA VAL A 76 -2.29 12.50 -8.39
C VAL A 76 -1.20 11.62 -9.03
N PRO A 77 -1.25 11.33 -10.34
CA PRO A 77 -0.45 10.26 -10.97
C PRO A 77 1.06 10.34 -10.73
N ILE A 78 1.62 11.55 -10.68
CA ILE A 78 3.06 11.76 -10.48
C ILE A 78 3.40 11.86 -8.98
N ALA A 79 2.61 12.63 -8.23
CA ALA A 79 2.90 12.89 -6.83
C ALA A 79 2.69 11.65 -5.94
N TRP A 80 1.84 10.71 -6.38
CA TRP A 80 1.59 9.43 -5.72
C TRP A 80 2.86 8.58 -5.50
N PHE A 81 3.93 8.80 -6.26
CA PHE A 81 5.20 8.08 -6.10
C PHE A 81 6.01 8.47 -4.87
N TRP A 82 5.77 9.63 -4.25
CA TRP A 82 6.57 10.09 -3.11
C TRP A 82 5.76 10.80 -2.02
N LYS A 83 4.66 11.47 -2.35
CA LYS A 83 3.87 12.20 -1.36
C LYS A 83 3.23 11.30 -0.30
N PRO A 84 2.67 10.11 -0.62
CA PRO A 84 2.17 9.20 0.40
C PRO A 84 3.25 8.75 1.39
N PHE A 85 4.45 8.45 0.89
CA PHE A 85 5.60 8.12 1.74
C PHE A 85 5.99 9.28 2.66
N GLN A 86 6.01 10.51 2.13
CA GLN A 86 6.32 11.70 2.93
C GLN A 86 5.25 11.95 4.00
N ALA A 87 3.96 11.78 3.68
CA ALA A 87 2.88 11.89 4.64
C ALA A 87 2.98 10.82 5.74
N MET A 88 3.27 9.57 5.39
CA MET A 88 3.45 8.50 6.38
C MET A 88 4.66 8.72 7.29
N ARG A 89 5.78 9.23 6.73
CA ARG A 89 6.96 9.62 7.51
C ARG A 89 6.66 10.73 8.50
N GLU A 90 5.90 11.73 8.08
CA GLU A 90 5.48 12.82 8.93
C GLU A 90 4.57 12.31 10.07
N ILE A 91 3.56 11.50 9.75
CA ILE A 91 2.67 10.86 10.74
C ILE A 91 3.48 10.02 11.74
N TRP A 92 4.45 9.23 11.28
CA TRP A 92 5.30 8.43 12.17
C TRP A 92 6.07 9.29 13.16
N LYS A 93 6.76 10.32 12.66
CA LYS A 93 7.53 11.24 13.50
C LYS A 93 6.62 11.91 14.54
N ALA A 94 5.50 12.46 14.09
CA ALA A 94 4.51 13.13 14.91
C ALA A 94 3.89 12.23 15.97
N SER A 95 3.64 10.97 15.62
CA SER A 95 3.13 9.97 16.57
C SER A 95 4.18 9.59 17.61
N SER A 96 5.47 9.59 17.26
CA SER A 96 6.54 9.23 18.20
C SER A 96 6.76 10.28 19.29
N ARG A 97 6.78 11.56 18.92
CA ARG A 97 6.85 12.71 19.82
C ARG A 97 6.13 13.89 19.19
N PRO A 98 4.90 14.20 19.60
CA PRO A 98 4.11 15.26 18.99
C PRO A 98 4.76 16.65 19.07
N ALA A 99 5.31 17.02 20.24
CA ALA A 99 5.88 18.35 20.47
C ALA A 99 7.11 18.66 19.60
N ASP A 100 8.05 17.71 19.49
CA ASP A 100 9.35 17.89 18.83
C ASP A 100 9.52 16.94 17.63
N TRP A 101 8.47 16.78 16.84
CA TRP A 101 8.45 15.72 15.82
C TRP A 101 9.42 15.96 14.65
N GLU A 102 9.74 17.21 14.33
CA GLU A 102 10.53 17.59 13.15
C GLU A 102 11.93 16.95 13.17
N ASP A 103 12.58 16.99 14.33
CA ASP A 103 13.92 16.45 14.58
C ASP A 103 13.95 14.93 14.72
N ARG A 104 12.80 14.28 14.82
CA ARG A 104 12.73 12.82 14.96
C ARG A 104 13.10 12.14 13.66
N GLN A 105 13.86 11.05 13.78
CA GLN A 105 14.09 10.16 12.66
C GLN A 105 12.86 9.27 12.46
N ALA A 106 12.48 9.11 11.19
CA ALA A 106 11.43 8.17 10.82
C ALA A 106 12.01 6.74 10.79
N SER A 107 11.20 5.74 11.13
CA SER A 107 11.65 4.35 11.09
C SER A 107 12.05 3.90 9.69
N ALA A 108 13.12 3.11 9.59
CA ALA A 108 13.56 2.48 8.35
C ALA A 108 12.49 1.56 7.74
N LEU A 109 11.54 1.07 8.56
CA LEU A 109 10.40 0.28 8.09
C LEU A 109 9.61 1.00 6.99
N LEU A 110 9.48 2.33 7.08
CA LEU A 110 8.79 3.12 6.06
C LEU A 110 9.52 3.04 4.72
N GLY A 111 10.85 3.10 4.74
CA GLY A 111 11.68 2.99 3.55
C GLY A 111 11.56 1.61 2.91
N TRP A 112 11.61 0.54 3.71
CA TRP A 112 11.43 -0.82 3.24
C TRP A 112 10.04 -1.07 2.67
N TRP A 113 8.99 -0.64 3.38
CA TRP A 113 7.61 -0.73 2.90
C TRP A 113 7.44 -0.04 1.55
N TRP A 114 7.90 1.19 1.43
CA TRP A 114 7.76 1.95 0.19
C TRP A 114 8.59 1.37 -0.94
N GLY A 115 9.84 0.97 -0.66
CA GLY A 115 10.73 0.35 -1.64
C GLY A 115 10.19 -0.97 -2.18
N LEU A 116 9.74 -1.87 -1.30
CA LEU A 116 9.12 -3.14 -1.71
C LEU A 116 7.83 -2.91 -2.49
N TRP A 117 7.02 -1.93 -2.08
CA TRP A 117 5.82 -1.59 -2.81
C TRP A 117 6.13 -1.06 -4.23
N LEU A 118 7.17 -0.22 -4.39
CA LEU A 118 7.64 0.22 -5.70
C LEU A 118 8.14 -0.95 -6.54
N LEU A 119 8.96 -1.85 -5.98
CA LEU A 119 9.44 -3.04 -6.69
C LEU A 119 8.28 -3.91 -7.19
N ALA A 120 7.25 -4.13 -6.36
CA ALA A 120 6.04 -4.83 -6.76
C ALA A 120 5.31 -4.13 -7.92
N LEU A 121 5.23 -2.79 -7.87
CA LEU A 121 4.61 -1.97 -8.92
C LEU A 121 5.37 -2.10 -10.26
N TRP A 122 6.68 -1.85 -10.25
CA TRP A 122 7.53 -1.92 -11.44
C TRP A 122 7.56 -3.34 -12.04
N GLY A 123 7.59 -4.38 -11.20
CA GLY A 123 7.51 -5.76 -11.65
C GLY A 123 6.27 -6.06 -12.51
N GLY A 124 5.13 -5.42 -12.22
CA GLY A 124 3.92 -5.58 -13.04
C GLY A 124 4.01 -4.89 -14.39
N PHE A 125 4.59 -3.68 -14.45
CA PHE A 125 4.78 -2.98 -15.71
C PHE A 125 5.74 -3.72 -16.64
N LEU A 126 6.85 -4.23 -16.11
CA LEU A 126 7.85 -4.97 -16.89
C LEU A 126 7.31 -6.32 -17.39
N ALA A 127 6.48 -6.98 -16.59
CA ALA A 127 5.86 -8.23 -16.97
C ALA A 127 4.87 -8.08 -18.13
N GLN A 128 4.14 -6.96 -18.23
CA GLN A 128 3.11 -6.82 -19.27
C GLN A 128 3.68 -6.84 -20.71
N GLU A 129 4.91 -6.37 -20.92
CA GLU A 129 5.49 -6.28 -22.28
C GLU A 129 6.14 -7.59 -22.75
N VAL A 130 6.86 -8.29 -21.86
CA VAL A 130 7.65 -9.48 -22.21
C VAL A 130 6.83 -10.77 -22.12
N THR A 131 5.90 -10.82 -21.18
CA THR A 131 5.33 -12.07 -20.70
C THR A 131 4.08 -12.48 -21.47
N ILE A 132 3.17 -11.53 -21.76
CA ILE A 132 1.92 -11.81 -22.49
C ILE A 132 2.22 -12.12 -23.96
N ARG A 133 3.21 -11.44 -24.55
CA ARG A 133 3.55 -11.60 -25.97
C ARG A 133 4.29 -12.91 -26.31
N LYS A 134 5.04 -13.48 -25.36
CA LYS A 134 5.86 -14.70 -25.60
C LYS A 134 5.38 -15.95 -24.88
N TRP A 135 4.84 -15.83 -23.67
CA TRP A 135 4.66 -16.96 -22.75
C TRP A 135 3.19 -17.19 -22.34
N GLY A 136 2.27 -16.38 -22.85
CA GLY A 136 0.84 -16.52 -22.60
C GLY A 136 0.50 -16.61 -21.11
N THR A 137 -0.29 -17.62 -20.77
CA THR A 137 -0.90 -17.83 -19.45
C THR A 137 0.12 -18.18 -18.36
N VAL A 138 1.10 -19.03 -18.69
CA VAL A 138 2.19 -19.48 -17.80
C VAL A 138 3.08 -18.30 -17.43
N GLY A 139 3.39 -17.45 -18.40
CA GLY A 139 4.12 -16.23 -18.14
C GLY A 139 3.37 -15.33 -17.15
N ALA A 140 2.08 -15.07 -17.40
CA ALA A 140 1.28 -14.21 -16.54
C ALA A 140 1.28 -14.72 -15.09
N ALA A 141 1.15 -16.04 -14.89
CA ALA A 141 1.25 -16.65 -13.58
C ALA A 141 2.62 -16.43 -12.91
N ALA A 142 3.72 -16.65 -13.65
CA ALA A 142 5.07 -16.41 -13.15
C ALA A 142 5.31 -14.95 -12.73
N ALA A 143 4.77 -14.00 -13.50
CA ALA A 143 4.83 -12.58 -13.16
C ALA A 143 4.07 -12.24 -11.87
N ASP A 144 2.88 -12.82 -11.68
CA ASP A 144 2.10 -12.62 -10.47
C ASP A 144 2.78 -13.22 -9.22
N PHE A 145 3.42 -14.39 -9.36
CA PHE A 145 4.28 -14.94 -8.30
C PHE A 145 5.47 -14.02 -8.00
N GLY A 146 6.14 -13.50 -9.04
CA GLY A 146 7.23 -12.54 -8.88
C GLY A 146 6.81 -11.28 -8.12
N ARG A 147 5.60 -10.76 -8.37
CA ARG A 147 5.04 -9.64 -7.60
C ARG A 147 4.75 -10.00 -6.15
N ALA A 148 4.23 -11.20 -5.89
CA ALA A 148 3.88 -11.65 -4.54
C ALA A 148 5.09 -11.64 -3.59
N ILE A 149 6.29 -11.95 -4.11
CA ILE A 149 7.57 -11.90 -3.36
C ILE A 149 7.80 -10.53 -2.72
N PHE A 150 7.41 -9.45 -3.39
CA PHE A 150 7.57 -8.08 -2.87
C PHE A 150 6.32 -7.58 -2.14
N ALA A 151 5.13 -7.95 -2.62
CA ALA A 151 3.87 -7.44 -2.10
C ALA A 151 3.53 -8.00 -0.69
N ILE A 152 3.84 -9.27 -0.44
CA ILE A 152 3.56 -9.90 0.87
C ILE A 152 4.40 -9.24 1.98
N PRO A 153 5.75 -9.14 1.87
CA PRO A 153 6.54 -8.45 2.87
C PRO A 153 6.16 -6.96 3.01
N ALA A 154 5.87 -6.26 1.92
CA ALA A 154 5.41 -4.88 1.98
C ALA A 154 4.12 -4.75 2.83
N THR A 155 3.19 -5.69 2.69
CA THR A 155 1.93 -5.69 3.46
C THR A 155 2.19 -5.96 4.94
N LEU A 156 3.06 -6.92 5.27
CA LEU A 156 3.44 -7.20 6.66
C LEU A 156 4.12 -6.00 7.32
N ILE A 157 5.00 -5.31 6.60
CA ILE A 157 5.65 -4.10 7.11
C ILE A 157 4.64 -2.96 7.26
N LEU A 158 3.66 -2.84 6.36
CA LEU A 158 2.56 -1.87 6.52
C LEU A 158 1.75 -2.13 7.78
N ILE A 159 1.40 -3.39 8.05
CA ILE A 159 0.71 -3.79 9.29
C ILE A 159 1.58 -3.42 10.49
N ALA A 160 2.88 -3.72 10.46
CA ALA A 160 3.80 -3.34 11.52
C ALA A 160 3.85 -1.81 11.70
N ILE A 161 3.87 -1.03 10.62
CA ILE A 161 3.84 0.43 10.67
C ILE A 161 2.56 0.93 11.35
N ILE A 162 1.40 0.41 10.93
CA ILE A 162 0.09 0.76 11.48
C ILE A 162 0.06 0.47 12.99
N THR A 163 0.46 -0.73 13.39
CA THR A 163 0.47 -1.15 14.80
C THR A 163 1.40 -0.30 15.66
N ASN A 164 2.60 0.03 15.14
CA ASN A 164 3.54 0.88 15.88
C ASN A 164 3.01 2.31 16.02
N ILE A 165 2.45 2.90 14.95
CA ILE A 165 1.82 4.23 15.01
C ILE A 165 0.68 4.22 16.01
N HIS A 166 -0.20 3.24 15.94
CA HIS A 166 -1.32 3.11 16.86
C HIS A 166 -0.83 3.02 18.31
N ARG A 167 0.16 2.17 18.59
CA ARG A 167 0.75 2.04 19.93
C ARG A 167 1.31 3.36 20.43
N MET A 168 2.14 4.04 19.63
CA MET A 168 2.72 5.34 20.02
C MET A 168 1.62 6.37 20.33
N GLN A 169 0.57 6.44 19.51
CA GLN A 169 -0.54 7.38 19.73
C GLN A 169 -1.35 7.04 20.99
N THR A 170 -1.58 5.76 21.26
CA THR A 170 -2.29 5.30 22.46
C THR A 170 -1.47 5.55 23.73
N ASP A 171 -0.16 5.31 23.69
CA ASP A 171 0.74 5.54 24.82
C ASP A 171 0.74 7.02 25.25
N HIS A 172 0.68 7.96 24.29
CA HIS A 172 0.53 9.39 24.60
C HIS A 172 -0.85 9.71 25.17
N TYR A 173 -1.92 9.16 24.59
CA TYR A 173 -3.28 9.41 25.08
C TYR A 173 -3.51 8.93 26.53
N LEU A 174 -2.82 7.88 26.96
CA LEU A 174 -2.93 7.33 28.33
C LEU A 174 -1.91 7.92 29.31
N GLY A 175 -0.88 8.59 28.79
CA GLY A 175 0.24 9.12 29.59
C GLY A 175 0.10 10.56 30.04
N ASP A 176 -0.88 11.30 29.49
CA ASP A 176 -1.28 12.66 29.87
C ASP A 176 -2.49 12.64 30.83
#